data_AF-A0A345ILV1-F1
#
_entry.id   AF-A0A345ILV1-F1
#
_cell.length_a   1.000
_cell.length_b   1.000
_cell.length_c   1.000
_cell.angle_alpha   90.00
_cell.angle_beta   90.00
_cell.angle_gamma   90.00
#
_symmetry.space_group_name_H-M   'P 1'
#
loop_
_entity.id
_entity.type
_entity.pdbx_description
1 polymer ?
#
loop_
_entity_poly.entity_id
_entity_poly.type
_entity_poly.pdbx_seq_one_letter_code
_entity_poly.pdbx_strand_id
1 'polypeptide(L)'
;MKALLEYGTEYLNRGWSILPVFATGDEYDKNPHTVLLIATGYSRRDEEDKLRGIWKPLQEKAPTPEQVRRWLTGPEVRRGVGIALVTGQVSGRIVMDFDGEEGRAFARELGVCPHVRTGGGYHLHLKAPPFPVRNMVGKATKGAPDCVDIRGDGGNAVLPPTRTRKGEYVWLRDPDDIDPIESLSTELREALGLVPPVVRPVMGSAGPLPEGKNRVNAQRILDWALELYHGGAGGRNDVGNRLAWTLFNNGYDMREVRQIGERYVEQVGHLQFPAYTLDEFYATARSAEKAPRGRPWGQKKISSSPPPRTAAQALEDIYAQLSPEEQQRGAALLAYTWASEGRPVEQTVTYLRLVGHQQAAQTVRSSYVAYEQGRKPEGTLEGFLAARRVKYG
;
A
#
# COMPACT_ATOMS: atom_id res chain seq x y z
N MET A 1 0.83 -43.82 -19.80
CA MET A 1 0.59 -42.36 -19.85
C MET A 1 -0.84 -42.11 -19.44
N LYS A 2 -1.07 -41.21 -18.48
CA LYS A 2 -2.39 -40.82 -18.01
C LYS A 2 -3.18 -40.15 -19.15
N ALA A 3 -4.47 -40.46 -19.33
CA ALA A 3 -5.26 -39.85 -20.39
C ALA A 3 -5.46 -38.35 -20.13
N LEU A 4 -5.57 -37.54 -21.19
CA LEU A 4 -5.72 -36.09 -21.08
C LEU A 4 -6.95 -35.69 -20.24
N LEU A 5 -8.04 -36.46 -20.32
CA LEU A 5 -9.24 -36.29 -19.49
C LEU A 5 -8.95 -36.42 -17.99
N GLU A 6 -8.10 -37.37 -17.60
CA GLU A 6 -7.81 -37.58 -16.20
C GLU A 6 -7.00 -36.39 -15.64
N TYR A 7 -6.10 -35.78 -16.42
CA TYR A 7 -5.44 -34.52 -16.06
C TYR A 7 -6.43 -33.36 -15.94
N GLY A 8 -7.33 -33.21 -16.92
CA GLY A 8 -8.37 -32.17 -16.86
C GLY A 8 -9.23 -32.29 -15.61
N THR A 9 -9.62 -33.51 -15.25
CA THR A 9 -10.38 -33.80 -14.01
C THR A 9 -9.57 -33.47 -12.77
N GLU A 10 -8.28 -33.83 -12.75
CA GLU A 10 -7.37 -33.51 -11.65
C GLU A 10 -7.23 -32.00 -11.41
N TYR A 11 -7.16 -31.22 -12.49
CA TYR A 11 -7.04 -29.75 -12.41
C TYR A 11 -8.32 -29.12 -11.88
N LEU A 12 -9.49 -29.59 -12.31
CA LEU A 12 -10.76 -29.13 -11.73
C LEU A 12 -10.88 -29.48 -10.25
N ASN A 13 -10.44 -30.68 -9.84
CA ASN A 13 -10.48 -31.10 -8.43
C ASN A 13 -9.59 -30.23 -7.52
N ARG A 14 -8.57 -29.57 -8.09
CA ARG A 14 -7.75 -28.57 -7.40
C ARG A 14 -8.38 -27.17 -7.35
N GLY A 15 -9.60 -27.03 -7.87
CA GLY A 15 -10.30 -25.75 -7.97
C GLY A 15 -9.76 -24.85 -9.08
N TRP A 16 -9.02 -25.38 -10.07
CA TRP A 16 -8.50 -24.55 -11.15
C TRP A 16 -9.54 -24.40 -12.25
N SER A 17 -9.67 -23.18 -12.77
CA SER A 17 -10.33 -22.97 -14.04
C SER A 17 -9.35 -23.28 -15.18
N ILE A 18 -9.81 -24.07 -16.15
CA ILE A 18 -9.02 -24.49 -17.31
C ILE A 18 -9.78 -24.21 -18.60
N LEU A 19 -9.05 -24.14 -19.72
CA LEU A 19 -9.64 -24.04 -21.06
C LEU A 19 -8.97 -25.00 -22.05
N PRO A 20 -9.68 -25.44 -23.10
CA PRO A 20 -9.07 -26.23 -24.16
C PRO A 20 -8.28 -25.30 -25.08
N VAL A 21 -7.09 -25.74 -25.47
CA VAL A 21 -6.24 -25.02 -26.44
C VAL A 21 -5.91 -25.93 -27.62
N PHE A 22 -5.60 -25.35 -28.77
CA PHE A 22 -5.02 -26.10 -29.88
C PHE A 22 -3.64 -26.62 -29.48
N ALA A 23 -3.37 -27.88 -29.82
CA ALA A 23 -2.12 -28.60 -29.61
C ALA A 23 -1.85 -29.47 -30.85
N THR A 24 -1.87 -28.83 -32.00
CA THR A 24 -1.81 -29.40 -33.35
C THR A 24 -0.39 -29.55 -33.88
N GLY A 25 0.61 -28.95 -33.20
CA GLY A 25 1.99 -28.95 -33.66
C GLY A 25 2.24 -27.94 -34.78
N ASP A 26 1.37 -26.94 -34.91
CA ASP A 26 1.42 -25.89 -35.93
C ASP A 26 1.34 -24.49 -35.27
N GLU A 27 1.22 -23.44 -36.09
CA GLU A 27 1.15 -22.06 -35.63
C GLU A 27 -0.08 -21.72 -34.77
N TYR A 28 -1.10 -22.58 -34.76
CA TYR A 28 -2.30 -22.36 -33.97
C TYR A 28 -2.16 -22.83 -32.53
N ASP A 29 -1.08 -23.54 -32.19
CA ASP A 29 -0.84 -24.02 -30.85
C ASP A 29 -1.03 -22.94 -29.78
N LYS A 30 -1.55 -23.36 -28.62
CA LYS A 30 -1.82 -22.53 -27.44
C LYS A 30 -2.98 -21.54 -27.60
N ASN A 31 -3.49 -21.33 -28.81
CA ASN A 31 -4.71 -20.54 -28.98
C ASN A 31 -5.91 -21.27 -28.36
N PRO A 32 -6.88 -20.55 -27.75
CA PRO A 32 -8.12 -21.15 -27.27
C PRO A 32 -8.81 -21.96 -28.38
N HIS A 33 -9.21 -23.19 -28.07
CA HIS A 33 -9.76 -24.12 -29.05
C HIS A 33 -11.21 -23.75 -29.39
N THR A 34 -11.39 -22.86 -30.35
CA THR A 34 -12.67 -22.21 -30.68
C THR A 34 -13.81 -23.19 -30.92
N VAL A 35 -13.59 -24.28 -31.65
CA VAL A 35 -14.63 -25.31 -31.94
C VAL A 35 -15.16 -25.96 -30.66
N LEU A 36 -14.27 -26.32 -29.72
CA LEU A 36 -14.63 -26.99 -28.47
C LEU A 36 -15.32 -26.02 -27.50
N LEU A 37 -14.87 -24.76 -27.47
CA LEU A 37 -15.55 -23.69 -26.73
C LEU A 37 -17.00 -23.50 -27.23
N ILE A 38 -17.19 -23.40 -28.55
CA ILE A 38 -18.55 -23.28 -29.14
C ILE A 38 -19.42 -24.50 -28.80
N ALA A 39 -18.87 -25.72 -28.93
CA ALA A 39 -19.60 -26.96 -28.66
C ALA A 39 -20.10 -27.11 -27.21
N THR A 40 -19.57 -26.31 -26.28
CA THR A 40 -19.89 -26.34 -24.85
C THR A 40 -20.57 -25.06 -24.35
N GLY A 41 -21.05 -24.23 -25.29
CA GLY A 41 -21.83 -23.02 -24.98
C GLY A 41 -20.98 -21.77 -24.71
N TYR A 42 -19.65 -21.87 -24.79
CA TYR A 42 -18.77 -20.71 -24.67
C TYR A 42 -18.61 -20.00 -26.02
N SER A 43 -19.69 -19.36 -26.46
CA SER A 43 -19.75 -18.68 -27.76
C SER A 43 -20.46 -17.33 -27.68
N ARG A 44 -20.14 -16.45 -28.63
CA ARG A 44 -20.93 -15.25 -28.95
C ARG A 44 -21.09 -15.12 -30.46
N ARG A 45 -22.10 -14.38 -30.92
CA ARG A 45 -22.20 -13.92 -32.31
C ARG A 45 -21.43 -12.60 -32.46
N ASP A 46 -20.71 -12.46 -33.57
CA ASP A 46 -20.07 -11.19 -33.96
C ASP A 46 -21.00 -10.31 -34.80
N GLU A 47 -20.51 -9.16 -35.28
CA GLU A 47 -21.29 -8.21 -36.09
C GLU A 47 -21.78 -8.79 -37.43
N GLU A 48 -21.12 -9.84 -37.93
CA GLU A 48 -21.48 -10.56 -39.15
C GLU A 48 -22.35 -11.79 -38.88
N ASP A 49 -22.91 -11.90 -37.67
CA ASP A 49 -23.72 -13.03 -37.20
C ASP A 49 -22.97 -14.38 -37.18
N LYS A 50 -21.63 -14.37 -37.14
CA LYS A 50 -20.82 -15.59 -37.06
C LYS A 50 -20.55 -16.00 -35.62
N LEU A 51 -20.69 -17.28 -35.33
CA LEU A 51 -20.34 -17.84 -34.01
C LEU A 51 -18.83 -17.80 -33.79
N ARG A 52 -18.43 -17.22 -32.67
CA ARG A 52 -17.04 -17.15 -32.20
C ARG A 52 -16.93 -17.81 -30.83
N GLY A 53 -15.92 -18.67 -30.67
CA GLY A 53 -15.56 -19.21 -29.38
C GLY A 53 -15.01 -18.12 -28.47
N ILE A 54 -15.49 -18.05 -27.23
CA ILE A 54 -15.02 -17.13 -26.21
C ILE A 54 -14.55 -17.92 -25.00
N TRP A 55 -13.48 -17.51 -24.34
CA TRP A 55 -13.02 -18.19 -23.12
C TRP A 55 -13.11 -17.28 -21.89
N LYS A 56 -13.40 -15.98 -22.08
CA LYS A 56 -13.50 -14.99 -21.00
C LYS A 56 -14.39 -15.41 -19.82
N PRO A 57 -15.56 -16.08 -20.02
CA PRO A 57 -16.37 -16.54 -18.88
C PRO A 57 -15.61 -17.48 -17.92
N LEU A 58 -14.59 -18.18 -18.42
CA LEU A 58 -13.75 -19.07 -17.61
C LEU A 58 -12.82 -18.29 -16.64
N GLN A 59 -12.71 -16.97 -16.80
CA GLN A 59 -11.97 -16.09 -15.88
C GLN A 59 -12.75 -15.82 -14.58
N GLU A 60 -14.05 -16.11 -14.57
CA GLU A 60 -14.93 -15.89 -13.40
C GLU A 60 -15.41 -17.22 -12.80
N LYS A 61 -15.62 -18.24 -13.65
CA LYS A 61 -16.16 -19.53 -13.23
C LYS A 61 -15.48 -20.68 -13.97
N ALA A 62 -14.97 -21.65 -13.22
CA ALA A 62 -14.42 -22.88 -13.76
C ALA A 62 -15.46 -23.65 -14.60
N PRO A 63 -15.02 -24.37 -15.66
CA PRO A 63 -15.93 -25.18 -16.46
C PRO A 63 -16.41 -26.39 -15.66
N THR A 64 -17.56 -26.97 -16.06
CA THR A 64 -18.06 -28.19 -15.43
C THR A 64 -17.27 -29.43 -15.87
N PRO A 65 -17.25 -30.50 -15.07
CA PRO A 65 -16.64 -31.77 -15.45
C PRO A 65 -17.15 -32.31 -16.80
N GLU A 66 -18.43 -32.11 -17.12
CA GLU A 66 -19.03 -32.53 -18.39
C GLU A 66 -18.50 -31.72 -19.57
N GLN A 67 -18.31 -30.41 -19.39
CA GLN A 67 -17.71 -29.56 -20.42
C GLN A 67 -16.26 -29.97 -20.69
N VAL A 68 -15.47 -30.24 -19.64
CA VAL A 68 -14.09 -30.73 -19.76
C VAL A 68 -14.06 -32.11 -20.41
N ARG A 69 -14.96 -33.04 -20.04
CA ARG A 69 -15.09 -34.33 -20.73
C ARG A 69 -15.36 -34.14 -22.21
N ARG A 70 -16.32 -33.28 -22.56
CA ARG A 70 -16.65 -33.00 -23.97
C ARG A 70 -15.48 -32.38 -24.73
N TRP A 71 -14.70 -31.49 -24.12
CA TRP A 71 -13.51 -30.93 -24.74
C TRP A 71 -12.41 -31.94 -25.04
N LEU A 72 -12.26 -32.97 -24.20
CA LEU A 72 -11.09 -33.86 -24.26
C LEU A 72 -11.40 -35.21 -24.90
N THR A 73 -12.66 -35.64 -24.93
CA THR A 73 -13.09 -36.93 -25.50
C THR A 73 -14.30 -36.84 -26.41
N GLY A 74 -14.84 -35.63 -26.66
CA GLY A 74 -16.04 -35.44 -27.47
C GLY A 74 -15.81 -35.63 -28.97
N PRO A 75 -16.88 -35.83 -29.75
CA PRO A 75 -16.79 -36.03 -31.21
C PRO A 75 -16.29 -34.78 -31.97
N GLU A 76 -16.30 -33.61 -31.33
CA GLU A 76 -15.77 -32.36 -31.89
C GLU A 76 -14.24 -32.28 -31.86
N VAL A 77 -13.57 -33.17 -31.10
CA VAL A 77 -12.11 -33.27 -31.01
C VAL A 77 -11.56 -33.88 -32.30
N ARG A 78 -11.42 -33.04 -33.33
CA ARG A 78 -10.89 -33.42 -34.65
C ARG A 78 -9.45 -32.96 -34.87
N ARG A 79 -8.98 -32.03 -34.04
CA ARG A 79 -7.63 -31.46 -34.06
C ARG A 79 -6.97 -31.73 -32.71
N GLY A 80 -5.65 -31.67 -32.67
CA GLY A 80 -4.89 -31.81 -31.43
C GLY A 80 -5.36 -30.84 -30.36
N VAL A 81 -5.61 -31.35 -29.16
CA VAL A 81 -6.14 -30.61 -28.02
C VAL A 81 -5.17 -30.66 -26.84
N GLY A 82 -5.00 -29.52 -26.20
CA GLY A 82 -4.27 -29.35 -24.95
C GLY A 82 -5.12 -28.66 -23.90
N ILE A 83 -4.54 -28.48 -22.72
CA ILE A 83 -5.16 -27.82 -21.57
C ILE A 83 -4.31 -26.60 -21.19
N ALA A 84 -4.96 -25.47 -20.97
CA ALA A 84 -4.36 -24.32 -20.33
C ALA A 84 -5.10 -23.96 -19.04
N LEU A 85 -4.33 -23.51 -18.05
CA LEU A 85 -4.80 -22.87 -16.83
C LEU A 85 -5.32 -21.48 -17.15
N VAL A 86 -6.49 -21.13 -16.64
CA VAL A 86 -6.90 -19.73 -16.53
C VAL A 86 -6.30 -19.17 -15.25
N THR A 87 -5.40 -18.19 -15.37
CA THR A 87 -4.62 -17.66 -14.24
C THR A 87 -5.35 -16.55 -13.49
N GLY A 88 -4.89 -16.26 -12.27
CA GLY A 88 -5.45 -15.25 -11.38
C GLY A 88 -6.26 -15.84 -10.23
N GLN A 89 -7.11 -15.00 -9.63
CA GLN A 89 -7.94 -15.34 -8.47
C GLN A 89 -8.81 -16.58 -8.70
N VAL A 90 -9.35 -16.75 -9.91
CA VAL A 90 -10.24 -17.86 -10.27
C VAL A 90 -9.61 -19.25 -10.07
N SER A 91 -8.28 -19.34 -10.16
CA SER A 91 -7.53 -20.59 -9.92
C SER A 91 -6.59 -20.49 -8.72
N GLY A 92 -6.65 -19.39 -7.96
CA GLY A 92 -5.79 -19.12 -6.81
C GLY A 92 -4.30 -19.03 -7.13
N ARG A 93 -3.91 -18.86 -8.40
CA ARG A 93 -2.51 -18.86 -8.82
C ARG A 93 -2.24 -18.03 -10.07
N ILE A 94 -1.06 -17.44 -10.13
CA ILE A 94 -0.50 -16.75 -11.29
C ILE A 94 0.73 -17.52 -11.80
N VAL A 95 1.21 -17.20 -13.00
CA VAL A 95 2.40 -17.83 -13.58
C VAL A 95 3.41 -16.77 -13.99
N MET A 96 4.65 -16.94 -13.55
CA MET A 96 5.82 -16.26 -14.10
C MET A 96 6.42 -17.16 -15.20
N ASP A 97 6.32 -16.71 -16.44
CA ASP A 97 6.66 -17.43 -17.67
C ASP A 97 8.00 -16.94 -18.19
N PHE A 98 9.02 -17.79 -18.03
CA PHE A 98 10.38 -17.54 -18.51
C PHE A 98 10.49 -18.08 -19.94
N ASP A 99 10.63 -17.19 -20.94
CA ASP A 99 10.65 -17.58 -22.35
C ASP A 99 12.07 -17.70 -22.93
N GLY A 100 12.28 -18.73 -23.73
CA GLY A 100 13.53 -19.00 -24.41
C GLY A 100 14.72 -19.33 -23.51
N GLU A 101 15.90 -19.43 -24.11
CA GLU A 101 17.16 -19.69 -23.40
C GLU A 101 17.54 -18.56 -22.45
N GLU A 102 17.21 -17.31 -22.80
CA GLU A 102 17.40 -16.16 -21.92
C GLU A 102 16.58 -16.31 -20.64
N GLY A 103 15.30 -16.67 -20.74
CA GLY A 103 14.45 -16.94 -19.58
C GLY A 103 14.96 -18.11 -18.75
N ARG A 104 15.50 -19.17 -19.38
CA ARG A 104 16.13 -20.29 -18.65
C ARG A 104 17.36 -19.84 -17.88
N ALA A 105 18.23 -19.03 -18.49
CA ALA A 105 19.41 -18.50 -17.84
C ALA A 105 19.03 -17.61 -16.66
N PHE A 106 18.05 -16.73 -16.85
CA PHE A 106 17.55 -15.84 -15.82
C PHE A 106 16.89 -16.60 -14.65
N ALA A 107 16.12 -17.65 -14.92
CA ALA A 107 15.57 -18.50 -13.86
C ALA A 107 16.67 -19.17 -13.01
N ARG A 108 17.79 -19.58 -13.63
CA ARG A 108 18.95 -20.15 -12.91
C ARG A 108 19.66 -19.09 -12.06
N GLU A 109 19.82 -17.89 -12.60
CA GLU A 109 20.43 -16.76 -11.87
C GLU A 109 19.61 -16.37 -10.64
N LEU A 110 18.28 -16.33 -10.76
CA LEU A 110 17.37 -16.11 -9.64
C LEU A 110 17.32 -17.28 -8.65
N GLY A 111 17.88 -18.44 -8.99
CA GLY A 111 17.82 -19.65 -8.16
C GLY A 111 16.40 -20.21 -7.98
N VAL A 112 15.47 -19.87 -8.88
CA VAL A 112 14.08 -20.37 -8.78
C VAL A 112 13.99 -21.84 -9.17
N CYS A 113 13.12 -22.58 -8.50
CA CYS A 113 12.81 -23.97 -8.82
C CYS A 113 11.52 -24.06 -9.64
N PRO A 114 11.59 -24.15 -10.98
CA PRO A 114 10.40 -24.07 -11.83
C PRO A 114 9.45 -25.27 -11.64
N HIS A 115 8.15 -25.04 -11.75
CA HIS A 115 7.13 -26.10 -11.66
C HIS A 115 6.92 -26.81 -12.98
N VAL A 116 7.05 -26.11 -14.11
CA VAL A 116 6.83 -26.68 -15.44
C VAL A 116 8.02 -26.39 -16.34
N ARG A 117 8.53 -27.43 -16.99
CA ARG A 117 9.36 -27.28 -18.17
C ARG A 117 8.46 -27.11 -19.38
N THR A 118 8.62 -26.00 -20.08
CA THR A 118 7.92 -25.75 -21.35
C THR A 118 8.80 -26.18 -22.52
N GLY A 119 8.24 -26.15 -23.75
CA GLY A 119 9.03 -26.37 -24.96
C GLY A 119 10.16 -25.35 -25.17
N GLY A 120 10.03 -24.14 -24.64
CA GLY A 120 11.00 -23.05 -24.85
C GLY A 120 11.69 -22.53 -23.58
N GLY A 121 11.14 -22.78 -22.40
CA GLY A 121 11.60 -22.20 -21.14
C GLY A 121 10.96 -22.86 -19.92
N TYR A 122 10.48 -22.06 -18.97
CA TYR A 122 9.93 -22.54 -17.69
C TYR A 122 8.70 -21.76 -17.25
N HIS A 123 7.79 -22.42 -16.52
CA HIS A 123 6.80 -21.72 -15.70
C HIS A 123 7.13 -21.91 -14.23
N LEU A 124 7.11 -20.80 -13.48
CA LEU A 124 7.04 -20.78 -12.03
C LEU A 124 5.61 -20.42 -11.63
N HIS A 125 4.95 -21.33 -10.92
CA HIS A 125 3.59 -21.12 -10.42
C HIS A 125 3.65 -20.46 -9.05
N LEU A 126 2.99 -19.31 -8.92
CA LEU A 126 2.94 -18.54 -7.68
C LEU A 126 1.50 -18.48 -7.16
N LYS A 127 1.33 -18.49 -5.84
CA LYS A 127 0.02 -18.24 -5.23
C LYS A 127 -0.49 -16.85 -5.63
N ALA A 128 -1.76 -16.76 -6.03
CA ALA A 128 -2.35 -15.46 -6.34
C ALA A 128 -2.43 -14.61 -5.06
N PRO A 129 -1.91 -13.37 -5.07
CA PRO A 129 -1.99 -12.48 -3.92
C PRO A 129 -3.43 -11.98 -3.69
N PRO A 130 -3.76 -11.34 -2.56
CA PRO A 130 -5.12 -10.86 -2.28
C PRO A 130 -5.56 -9.64 -3.10
N PHE A 131 -4.77 -9.23 -4.10
CA PHE A 131 -5.06 -8.11 -4.99
C PHE A 131 -4.98 -8.55 -6.46
N PRO A 132 -5.66 -7.84 -7.38
CA PRO A 132 -5.61 -8.19 -8.80
C PRO A 132 -4.20 -8.02 -9.39
N VAL A 133 -3.72 -9.04 -10.11
CA VAL A 133 -2.45 -9.05 -10.83
C VAL A 133 -2.74 -8.98 -12.31
N ARG A 134 -2.18 -7.99 -13.02
CA ARG A 134 -2.39 -7.87 -14.47
C ARG A 134 -1.45 -8.79 -15.23
N ASN A 135 -1.84 -9.16 -16.45
CA ASN A 135 -0.88 -9.72 -17.40
C ASN A 135 0.19 -8.66 -17.71
N MET A 136 1.44 -9.11 -17.78
CA MET A 136 2.59 -8.27 -18.10
C MET A 136 3.47 -9.02 -19.11
N VAL A 137 3.94 -8.30 -20.13
CA VAL A 137 4.87 -8.83 -21.12
C VAL A 137 6.22 -8.16 -20.89
N GLY A 138 7.25 -8.94 -20.58
CA GLY A 138 8.56 -8.42 -20.15
C GLY A 138 9.11 -7.42 -21.15
N LYS A 139 9.23 -7.84 -22.42
CA LYS A 139 9.72 -7.01 -23.55
C LYS A 139 8.97 -5.70 -23.78
N ALA A 140 7.73 -5.60 -23.30
CA ALA A 140 6.88 -4.43 -23.48
C ALA A 140 6.83 -3.55 -22.21
N THR A 141 7.46 -3.98 -21.12
CA THR A 141 7.34 -3.36 -19.81
C THR A 141 8.69 -2.82 -19.37
N LYS A 142 8.83 -1.49 -19.37
CA LYS A 142 10.05 -0.83 -18.91
C LYS A 142 10.35 -1.21 -17.47
N GLY A 143 11.61 -1.59 -17.20
CA GLY A 143 12.07 -2.00 -15.87
C GLY A 143 11.85 -3.48 -15.55
N ALA A 144 11.04 -4.19 -16.33
CA ALA A 144 10.91 -5.64 -16.22
C ALA A 144 12.02 -6.36 -17.02
N PRO A 145 12.40 -7.59 -16.62
CA PRO A 145 13.25 -8.44 -17.45
C PRO A 145 12.55 -8.82 -18.75
N ASP A 146 13.20 -8.59 -19.90
CA ASP A 146 12.64 -8.84 -21.23
C ASP A 146 12.23 -10.32 -21.47
N CYS A 147 12.84 -11.25 -20.76
CA CYS A 147 12.61 -12.69 -20.89
C CYS A 147 11.53 -13.26 -19.96
N VAL A 148 10.82 -12.41 -19.22
CA VAL A 148 9.81 -12.83 -18.24
C VAL A 148 8.45 -12.19 -18.53
N ASP A 149 7.43 -13.02 -18.70
CA ASP A 149 6.04 -12.61 -18.72
C ASP A 149 5.34 -12.96 -17.40
N ILE A 150 4.35 -12.16 -16.99
CA ILE A 150 3.40 -12.50 -15.93
C ILE A 150 2.05 -12.84 -16.55
N ARG A 151 1.54 -14.04 -16.23
CA ARG A 151 0.17 -14.46 -16.50
C ARG A 151 -0.64 -14.31 -15.20
N GLY A 152 -1.30 -13.17 -15.07
CA GLY A 152 -2.13 -12.78 -13.93
C GLY A 152 -3.62 -13.04 -14.15
N ASP A 153 -4.47 -12.25 -13.51
CA ASP A 153 -5.91 -12.23 -13.74
C ASP A 153 -6.25 -11.97 -15.21
N GLY A 154 -7.18 -12.78 -15.72
CA GLY A 154 -7.60 -12.75 -17.12
C GLY A 154 -6.54 -13.25 -18.11
N GLY A 155 -5.45 -13.84 -17.62
CA GLY A 155 -4.44 -14.55 -18.41
C GLY A 155 -4.73 -16.05 -18.53
N ASN A 156 -3.87 -16.73 -19.28
CA ASN A 156 -3.78 -18.19 -19.26
C ASN A 156 -2.34 -18.67 -19.44
N ALA A 157 -2.07 -19.91 -19.01
CA ALA A 157 -0.79 -20.57 -19.17
C ALA A 157 -1.01 -22.04 -19.52
N VAL A 158 -0.31 -22.55 -20.54
CA VAL A 158 -0.44 -23.96 -20.95
C VAL A 158 0.04 -24.89 -19.84
N LEU A 159 -0.75 -25.94 -19.56
CA LEU A 159 -0.46 -26.94 -18.54
C LEU A 159 0.08 -28.23 -19.17
N PRO A 160 0.91 -28.99 -18.42
CA PRO A 160 1.15 -30.39 -18.73
C PRO A 160 -0.16 -31.19 -18.82
N PRO A 161 -0.22 -32.30 -19.60
CA PRO A 161 0.84 -32.84 -20.47
C PRO A 161 0.75 -32.26 -21.89
N THR A 162 0.27 -31.02 -22.08
CA THR A 162 0.07 -30.46 -23.43
C THR A 162 1.37 -30.47 -24.23
N ARG A 163 1.29 -30.94 -25.49
CA ARG A 163 2.42 -30.93 -26.42
C ARG A 163 2.18 -29.92 -27.54
N THR A 164 3.16 -29.07 -27.79
CA THR A 164 3.12 -28.06 -28.85
C THR A 164 4.26 -28.29 -29.83
N ARG A 165 4.30 -27.53 -30.93
CA ARG A 165 5.39 -27.49 -31.92
C ARG A 165 6.74 -27.16 -31.30
N LYS A 166 6.75 -26.38 -30.20
CA LYS A 166 7.97 -26.04 -29.46
C LYS A 166 8.40 -27.14 -28.49
N GLY A 167 7.54 -28.13 -28.23
CA GLY A 167 7.81 -29.21 -27.28
C GLY A 167 6.69 -29.45 -26.28
N GLU A 168 6.92 -30.43 -25.41
CA GLU A 168 6.00 -30.88 -24.36
C GLU A 168 6.12 -30.02 -23.10
N TYR A 169 4.98 -29.78 -22.46
CA TYR A 169 4.87 -29.21 -21.13
C TYR A 169 4.91 -30.34 -20.09
N VAL A 170 5.87 -30.29 -19.17
CA VAL A 170 6.11 -31.36 -18.18
C VAL A 170 6.22 -30.78 -16.77
N TRP A 171 5.49 -31.36 -15.81
CA TRP A 171 5.65 -31.04 -14.40
C TRP A 171 7.03 -31.47 -13.90
N LEU A 172 7.75 -30.55 -13.26
CA LEU A 172 9.04 -30.77 -12.60
C LEU A 172 8.90 -30.88 -11.07
N ARG A 173 7.82 -30.32 -10.53
CA ARG A 173 7.46 -30.33 -9.11
C ARG A 173 6.02 -30.83 -8.96
N ASP A 174 5.64 -31.13 -7.72
CA ASP A 174 4.23 -31.33 -7.37
C ASP A 174 3.42 -30.07 -7.75
N PRO A 175 2.32 -30.17 -8.51
CA PRO A 175 1.50 -29.01 -8.88
C PRO A 175 0.82 -28.29 -7.70
N ASP A 176 0.76 -28.94 -6.54
CA ASP A 176 0.19 -28.37 -5.30
C ASP A 176 1.25 -27.67 -4.42
N ASP A 177 2.54 -27.93 -4.66
CA ASP A 177 3.68 -27.25 -4.03
C ASP A 177 3.94 -25.88 -4.69
N ILE A 178 3.05 -24.90 -4.47
CA ILE A 178 3.15 -23.56 -5.06
C ILE A 178 3.88 -22.57 -4.15
N ASP A 179 4.70 -21.70 -4.75
CA ASP A 179 5.48 -20.71 -4.00
C ASP A 179 4.62 -19.44 -3.72
N PRO A 180 4.77 -18.79 -2.56
CA PRO A 180 4.19 -17.46 -2.33
C PRO A 180 4.94 -16.40 -3.14
N ILE A 181 4.31 -15.28 -3.47
CA ILE A 181 5.00 -14.18 -4.20
C ILE A 181 6.17 -13.61 -3.38
N GLU A 182 6.10 -13.71 -2.05
CA GLU A 182 7.14 -13.30 -1.10
C GLU A 182 8.43 -14.12 -1.20
N SER A 183 8.42 -15.26 -1.92
CA SER A 183 9.64 -15.98 -2.27
C SER A 183 10.54 -15.21 -3.24
N LEU A 184 9.97 -14.24 -3.96
CA LEU A 184 10.69 -13.33 -4.84
C LEU A 184 11.18 -12.10 -4.07
N SER A 185 12.33 -11.55 -4.48
CA SER A 185 12.81 -10.27 -3.94
C SER A 185 11.78 -9.17 -4.13
N THR A 186 11.80 -8.17 -3.25
CA THR A 186 10.86 -7.03 -3.32
C THR A 186 11.03 -6.27 -4.63
N GLU A 187 12.25 -6.14 -5.10
CA GLU A 187 12.66 -5.44 -6.31
C GLU A 187 12.14 -6.14 -7.56
N LEU A 188 12.23 -7.48 -7.59
CA LEU A 188 11.66 -8.27 -8.67
C LEU A 188 10.13 -8.19 -8.65
N ARG A 189 9.50 -8.24 -7.46
CA ARG A 189 8.04 -8.04 -7.35
C ARG A 189 7.61 -6.67 -7.86
N GLU A 190 8.34 -5.60 -7.52
CA GLU A 190 8.03 -4.25 -8.02
C GLU A 190 8.17 -4.17 -9.54
N ALA A 191 9.28 -4.69 -10.09
CA ALA A 191 9.53 -4.71 -11.54
C ALA A 191 8.49 -5.51 -12.32
N LEU A 192 7.97 -6.58 -11.73
CA LEU A 192 6.95 -7.44 -12.33
C LEU A 192 5.51 -7.01 -12.04
N GLY A 193 5.30 -5.93 -11.28
CA GLY A 193 3.96 -5.47 -10.89
C GLY A 193 3.24 -6.41 -9.92
N LEU A 194 3.98 -7.20 -9.14
CA LEU A 194 3.50 -8.13 -8.12
C LEU A 194 3.44 -7.50 -6.72
N VAL A 195 3.19 -6.20 -6.66
CA VAL A 195 2.98 -5.44 -5.43
C VAL A 195 1.55 -4.91 -5.39
N PRO A 196 0.98 -4.69 -4.19
CA PRO A 196 -0.35 -4.09 -4.07
C PRO A 196 -0.42 -2.78 -4.85
N PRO A 197 -1.56 -2.48 -5.50
CA PRO A 197 -1.73 -1.18 -6.15
C PRO A 197 -1.54 -0.06 -5.12
N VAL A 198 -0.79 0.98 -5.49
CA VAL A 198 -0.57 2.15 -4.63
C VAL A 198 -1.92 2.78 -4.29
N VAL A 199 -2.35 2.63 -3.04
CA VAL A 199 -3.56 3.29 -2.52
C VAL A 199 -3.22 4.76 -2.33
N ARG A 200 -3.75 5.61 -3.22
CA ARG A 200 -3.59 7.06 -3.09
C ARG A 200 -4.40 7.53 -1.88
N PRO A 201 -3.83 8.31 -0.96
CA PRO A 201 -4.60 8.91 0.12
C PRO A 201 -5.75 9.73 -0.46
N VAL A 202 -6.98 9.47 0.01
CA VAL A 202 -8.15 10.30 -0.29
C VAL A 202 -8.39 11.23 0.89
N MET A 203 -8.23 12.54 0.64
CA MET A 203 -8.45 13.75 1.47
C MET A 203 -7.16 14.58 1.49
N GLY A 204 -7.17 15.91 1.44
CA GLY A 204 -8.19 16.96 1.49
C GLY A 204 -7.36 18.23 1.58
N SER A 205 -7.61 19.23 0.73
CA SER A 205 -6.69 20.34 0.49
C SER A 205 -6.18 20.97 1.80
N ALA A 206 -4.87 20.85 2.01
CA ALA A 206 -4.20 21.43 3.17
C ALA A 206 -3.55 22.75 2.76
N GLY A 207 -4.34 23.83 2.69
CA GLY A 207 -3.83 25.21 2.59
C GLY A 207 -2.86 25.48 1.42
N PRO A 208 -2.20 26.65 1.41
CA PRO A 208 -1.09 26.91 0.48
C PRO A 208 0.12 26.03 0.82
N LEU A 209 0.84 25.60 -0.22
CA LEU A 209 2.07 24.83 -0.03
C LEU A 209 3.19 25.72 0.56
N PRO A 210 4.16 25.13 1.28
CA PRO A 210 5.30 25.88 1.79
C PRO A 210 6.18 26.42 0.64
N GLU A 211 6.70 27.64 0.82
CA GLU A 211 7.56 28.29 -0.16
C GLU A 211 8.86 28.81 0.49
N GLY A 212 9.94 28.86 -0.30
CA GLY A 212 11.24 29.38 0.12
C GLY A 212 11.73 28.76 1.44
N LYS A 213 12.02 29.62 2.43
CA LYS A 213 12.55 29.22 3.74
C LYS A 213 11.56 28.45 4.62
N ASN A 214 10.28 28.46 4.27
CA ASN A 214 9.23 27.73 5.02
C ASN A 214 9.11 26.26 4.59
N ARG A 215 9.81 25.85 3.51
CA ARG A 215 9.87 24.46 3.09
C ARG A 215 10.71 23.63 4.07
N VAL A 216 10.31 22.39 4.28
CA VAL A 216 11.20 21.41 4.91
C VAL A 216 12.35 21.13 3.97
N ASN A 217 13.57 21.12 4.50
CA ASN A 217 14.78 20.89 3.72
C ASN A 217 14.71 19.55 2.95
N ALA A 218 14.90 19.61 1.63
CA ALA A 218 14.89 18.47 0.72
C ALA A 218 15.80 17.31 1.15
N GLN A 219 16.98 17.61 1.70
CA GLN A 219 17.90 16.59 2.21
C GLN A 219 17.24 15.76 3.32
N ARG A 220 16.54 16.41 4.26
CA ARG A 220 15.85 15.70 5.34
C ARG A 220 14.76 14.78 4.83
N ILE A 221 14.08 15.17 3.75
CA ILE A 221 13.06 14.33 3.11
C ILE A 221 13.72 13.15 2.38
N LEU A 222 14.85 13.37 1.72
CA LEU A 222 15.65 12.31 1.11
C LEU A 222 16.18 11.32 2.14
N ASP A 223 16.76 11.80 3.24
CA ASP A 223 17.29 10.96 4.33
C ASP A 223 16.18 10.09 4.93
N TRP A 224 15.00 10.67 5.18
CA TRP A 224 13.82 9.93 5.62
C TRP A 224 13.41 8.82 4.64
N ALA A 225 13.44 9.09 3.34
CA ALA A 225 13.12 8.08 2.34
C ALA A 225 14.16 6.95 2.33
N LEU A 226 15.45 7.28 2.44
CA LEU A 226 16.53 6.29 2.51
C LEU A 226 16.43 5.45 3.78
N GLU A 227 16.10 6.04 4.93
CA GLU A 227 15.82 5.31 6.17
C GLU A 227 14.66 4.33 6.01
N LEU A 228 13.58 4.70 5.32
CA LEU A 228 12.48 3.79 5.02
C LEU A 228 12.92 2.61 4.14
N TYR A 229 13.73 2.89 3.11
CA TYR A 229 14.25 1.84 2.22
C TYR A 229 15.19 0.89 2.97
N HIS A 230 16.20 1.41 3.65
CA HIS A 230 17.14 0.60 4.43
C HIS A 230 16.49 -0.13 5.60
N GLY A 231 15.42 0.44 6.17
CA GLY A 231 14.60 -0.18 7.21
C GLY A 231 13.63 -1.25 6.70
N GLY A 232 13.58 -1.52 5.39
CA GLY A 232 12.70 -2.53 4.80
C GLY A 232 11.21 -2.17 4.82
N ALA A 233 10.87 -0.89 5.00
CA ALA A 233 9.49 -0.41 5.07
C ALA A 233 8.79 -0.32 3.70
N GLY A 234 9.53 -0.55 2.61
CA GLY A 234 9.05 -0.59 1.23
C GLY A 234 10.19 -0.87 0.27
N GLY A 235 9.87 -1.30 -0.95
CA GLY A 235 10.85 -1.41 -2.03
C GLY A 235 11.24 -0.04 -2.56
N ARG A 236 12.29 0.00 -3.39
CA ARG A 236 12.86 1.24 -3.91
C ARG A 236 11.88 2.06 -4.74
N ASN A 237 10.95 1.41 -5.46
CA ASN A 237 9.96 2.12 -6.26
C ASN A 237 8.82 2.67 -5.39
N ASP A 238 8.34 1.90 -4.40
CA ASP A 238 7.37 2.40 -3.41
C ASP A 238 7.94 3.58 -2.63
N VAL A 239 9.16 3.45 -2.10
CA VAL A 239 9.85 4.52 -1.37
C VAL A 239 10.13 5.71 -2.28
N GLY A 240 10.53 5.49 -3.53
CA GLY A 240 10.71 6.55 -4.53
C GLY A 240 9.40 7.31 -4.80
N ASN A 241 8.26 6.61 -4.82
CA ASN A 241 6.95 7.23 -4.94
C ASN A 241 6.62 8.11 -3.73
N ARG A 242 6.86 7.59 -2.52
CA ARG A 242 6.67 8.33 -1.26
C ARG A 242 7.56 9.57 -1.18
N LEU A 243 8.82 9.46 -1.61
CA LEU A 243 9.76 10.57 -1.70
C LEU A 243 9.22 11.65 -2.62
N ALA A 244 8.89 11.30 -3.87
CA ALA A 244 8.38 12.27 -4.85
C ALA A 244 7.10 12.95 -4.36
N TRP A 245 6.13 12.17 -3.85
CA TRP A 245 4.88 12.69 -3.31
C TRP A 245 5.08 13.63 -2.12
N THR A 246 6.02 13.30 -1.22
CA THR A 246 6.33 14.12 -0.04
C THR A 246 6.98 15.45 -0.41
N LEU A 247 7.87 15.45 -1.41
CA LEU A 247 8.48 16.67 -1.94
C LEU A 247 7.42 17.56 -2.58
N PHE A 248 6.54 17.01 -3.40
CA PHE A 248 5.42 17.73 -3.97
C PHE A 248 4.51 18.35 -2.89
N ASN A 249 4.22 17.63 -1.81
CA ASN A 249 3.45 18.19 -0.67
C ASN A 249 4.20 19.25 0.14
N ASN A 250 5.51 19.37 -0.02
CA ASN A 250 6.33 20.41 0.60
C ASN A 250 6.62 21.59 -0.35
N GLY A 251 5.90 21.68 -1.48
CA GLY A 251 6.00 22.81 -2.40
C GLY A 251 7.14 22.74 -3.40
N TYR A 252 7.84 21.60 -3.52
CA TYR A 252 8.85 21.39 -4.55
C TYR A 252 8.22 21.18 -5.92
N ASP A 253 8.85 21.75 -6.95
CA ASP A 253 8.43 21.54 -8.33
C ASP A 253 9.06 20.28 -8.97
N MET A 254 8.60 19.90 -10.16
CA MET A 254 9.10 18.72 -10.86
C MET A 254 10.61 18.77 -11.14
N ARG A 255 11.21 19.94 -11.40
CA ARG A 255 12.64 20.06 -11.66
C ARG A 255 13.43 19.77 -10.39
N GLU A 256 13.02 20.35 -9.27
CA GLU A 256 13.63 20.12 -7.96
C GLU A 256 13.48 18.66 -7.52
N VAL A 257 12.29 18.07 -7.73
CA VAL A 257 12.02 16.66 -7.41
C VAL A 257 12.93 15.72 -8.21
N ARG A 258 13.20 16.01 -9.50
CA ARG A 258 14.11 15.20 -10.32
C ARG A 258 15.55 15.24 -9.81
N GLN A 259 16.06 16.42 -9.43
CA GLN A 259 17.42 16.56 -8.89
C GLN A 259 17.60 15.77 -7.59
N ILE A 260 16.59 15.76 -6.71
CA ILE A 260 16.61 14.95 -5.50
C ILE A 260 16.48 13.46 -5.83
N GLY A 261 15.66 13.15 -6.84
CA GLY A 261 15.51 11.82 -7.41
C GLY A 261 16.79 11.22 -7.93
N GLU A 262 17.64 12.00 -8.59
CA GLU A 262 18.95 11.56 -9.08
C GLU A 262 19.80 11.00 -7.93
N ARG A 263 19.88 11.74 -6.82
CA ARG A 263 20.62 11.34 -5.62
C ARG A 263 20.02 10.15 -4.91
N TYR A 264 18.70 9.97 -4.99
CA TYR A 264 18.03 8.78 -4.48
C TYR A 264 18.39 7.55 -5.32
N VAL A 265 18.26 7.64 -6.66
CA VAL A 265 18.56 6.55 -7.59
C VAL A 265 20.04 6.16 -7.55
N GLU A 266 20.96 7.11 -7.41
CA GLU A 266 22.38 6.81 -7.22
C GLU A 266 22.62 5.89 -6.01
N GLN A 267 21.87 6.08 -4.92
CA GLN A 267 22.04 5.32 -3.68
C GLN A 267 21.33 3.97 -3.70
N VAL A 268 20.18 3.86 -4.35
CA VAL A 268 19.36 2.63 -4.31
C VAL A 268 19.38 1.80 -5.60
N GLY A 269 19.81 2.39 -6.72
CA GLY A 269 19.59 1.83 -8.05
C GLY A 269 20.55 0.72 -8.46
N HIS A 270 21.77 0.71 -7.93
CA HIS A 270 22.77 -0.30 -8.23
C HIS A 270 22.73 -1.49 -7.26
N LEU A 271 21.91 -1.43 -6.21
CA LEU A 271 21.98 -2.40 -5.12
C LEU A 271 21.39 -3.76 -5.49
N GLN A 272 20.47 -3.84 -6.46
CA GLN A 272 19.72 -5.07 -6.77
C GLN A 272 19.22 -5.12 -8.23
N PHE A 273 18.98 -6.32 -8.76
CA PHE A 273 18.46 -6.56 -10.11
C PHE A 273 16.92 -6.75 -10.13
N PRO A 274 16.21 -6.22 -11.13
CA PRO A 274 16.70 -5.30 -12.18
C PRO A 274 17.19 -3.99 -11.54
N ALA A 275 18.10 -3.23 -12.14
CA ALA A 275 18.55 -1.96 -11.56
C ALA A 275 17.41 -0.92 -11.52
N TYR A 276 17.36 -0.05 -10.51
CA TYR A 276 16.40 1.06 -10.49
C TYR A 276 16.97 2.22 -11.28
N THR A 277 16.17 2.76 -12.19
CA THR A 277 16.61 3.76 -13.15
C THR A 277 16.01 5.13 -12.87
N LEU A 278 16.68 6.18 -13.37
CA LEU A 278 16.14 7.54 -13.34
C LEU A 278 14.80 7.64 -14.09
N ASP A 279 14.67 6.92 -15.20
CA ASP A 279 13.44 6.92 -15.99
C ASP A 279 12.25 6.35 -15.22
N GLU A 280 12.47 5.30 -14.43
CA GLU A 280 11.45 4.74 -13.52
C GLU A 280 11.10 5.74 -12.42
N PHE A 281 12.10 6.34 -11.77
CA PHE A 281 11.83 7.39 -10.78
C PHE A 281 11.06 8.56 -11.39
N TYR A 282 11.38 8.99 -12.61
CA TYR A 282 10.67 10.06 -13.30
C TYR A 282 9.24 9.68 -13.68
N ALA A 283 8.98 8.43 -14.05
CA ALA A 283 7.63 7.92 -14.24
C ALA A 283 6.83 7.97 -12.92
N THR A 284 7.46 7.54 -11.84
CA THR A 284 6.93 7.58 -10.48
C THR A 284 6.64 9.02 -10.03
N ALA A 285 7.56 9.96 -10.26
CA ALA A 285 7.38 11.37 -9.94
C ALA A 285 6.23 12.01 -10.73
N ARG A 286 6.09 11.72 -12.03
CA ARG A 286 4.92 12.18 -12.82
C ARG A 286 3.60 11.64 -12.28
N SER A 287 3.59 10.40 -11.79
CA SER A 287 2.41 9.80 -11.17
C SER A 287 2.07 10.47 -9.84
N ALA A 288 3.09 10.75 -9.02
CA ALA A 288 2.98 11.43 -7.73
C ALA A 288 2.54 12.89 -7.85
N GLU A 289 3.03 13.62 -8.86
CA GLU A 289 2.65 15.02 -9.13
C GLU A 289 1.14 15.18 -9.32
N LYS A 290 0.54 14.22 -10.06
CA LYS A 290 -0.89 14.14 -10.37
C LYS A 290 -1.72 13.53 -9.23
N ALA A 291 -1.09 13.03 -8.18
CA ALA A 291 -1.81 12.46 -7.04
C ALA A 291 -2.43 13.57 -6.19
N PRO A 292 -3.55 13.29 -5.47
CA PRO A 292 -4.08 14.21 -4.48
C PRO A 292 -2.99 14.64 -3.49
N ARG A 293 -2.95 15.94 -3.20
CA ARG A 293 -1.98 16.51 -2.26
C ARG A 293 -2.41 16.23 -0.82
N GLY A 294 -1.43 15.86 -0.01
CA GLY A 294 -1.57 15.71 1.43
C GLY A 294 -1.11 16.96 2.19
N ARG A 295 -1.04 16.86 3.52
CA ARG A 295 -0.39 17.88 4.35
C ARG A 295 1.12 17.89 4.10
N PRO A 296 1.78 19.05 4.16
CA PRO A 296 3.23 19.12 4.13
C PRO A 296 3.85 18.28 5.26
N TRP A 297 4.76 17.39 4.90
CA TRP A 297 5.48 16.55 5.85
C TRP A 297 6.38 17.40 6.76
N GLY A 298 6.52 17.02 8.03
CA GLY A 298 7.41 17.71 8.98
C GLY A 298 6.93 19.08 9.47
N GLN A 299 5.78 19.59 9.00
CA GLN A 299 5.13 20.73 9.66
C GLN A 299 4.52 20.29 10.99
N LYS A 300 4.98 20.91 12.09
CA LYS A 300 4.26 20.83 13.37
C LYS A 300 2.82 21.31 13.13
N LYS A 301 1.82 20.67 13.75
CA LYS A 301 0.47 21.25 13.86
C LYS A 301 0.64 22.69 14.33
N ILE A 302 0.43 23.66 13.44
CA ILE A 302 0.17 25.02 13.88
C ILE A 302 -1.24 24.94 14.46
N SER A 303 -1.30 24.67 15.76
CA SER A 303 -2.50 24.89 16.55
C SER A 303 -2.80 26.38 16.44
N SER A 304 -3.74 26.75 15.58
CA SER A 304 -4.24 28.13 15.47
C SER A 304 -5.15 28.50 16.65
N SER A 305 -4.91 27.93 17.82
CA SER A 305 -5.57 28.30 19.06
C SER A 305 -4.51 28.32 20.15
N PRO A 306 -4.33 29.44 20.89
CA PRO A 306 -3.57 29.40 22.12
C PRO A 306 -4.19 28.32 23.03
N PRO A 307 -3.37 27.62 23.85
CA PRO A 307 -3.91 26.64 24.78
C PRO A 307 -5.01 27.27 25.64
N PRO A 308 -6.05 26.51 26.04
CA PRO A 308 -7.09 27.02 26.94
C PRO A 308 -6.41 27.65 28.17
N ARG A 309 -6.67 28.94 28.41
CA ARG A 309 -6.18 29.64 29.60
C ARG A 309 -6.89 29.04 30.80
N THR A 310 -6.14 28.49 31.76
CA THR A 310 -6.73 28.03 33.02
C THR A 310 -7.23 29.22 33.86
N ALA A 311 -8.16 28.99 34.80
CA ALA A 311 -8.63 30.02 35.73
C ALA A 311 -7.47 30.69 36.51
N ALA A 312 -6.42 29.92 36.83
CA ALA A 312 -5.22 30.43 37.49
C ALA A 312 -4.46 31.44 36.61
N GLN A 313 -4.22 31.10 35.35
CA GLN A 313 -3.57 31.99 34.39
C GLN A 313 -4.42 33.24 34.10
N ALA A 314 -5.74 33.08 34.06
CA ALA A 314 -6.66 34.21 33.90
C ALA A 314 -6.63 35.17 35.11
N LEU A 315 -6.44 34.64 36.32
CA LEU A 315 -6.24 35.46 37.52
C LEU A 315 -4.87 36.16 37.47
N GLU A 316 -3.81 35.45 37.07
CA GLU A 316 -2.45 35.99 36.92
C GLU A 316 -2.42 37.19 35.95
N ASP A 317 -3.07 37.07 34.79
CA ASP A 317 -3.13 38.12 33.75
C ASP A 317 -3.68 39.47 34.29
N ILE A 318 -4.62 39.40 35.24
CA ILE A 318 -5.28 40.60 35.78
C ILE A 318 -4.75 41.00 37.17
N TYR A 319 -3.91 40.18 37.81
CA TYR A 319 -3.64 40.25 39.25
C TYR A 319 -3.07 41.61 39.68
N ALA A 320 -2.15 42.15 38.88
CA ALA A 320 -1.53 43.45 39.14
C ALA A 320 -2.49 44.64 39.01
N GLN A 321 -3.63 44.45 38.34
CA GLN A 321 -4.65 45.49 38.11
C GLN A 321 -5.75 45.49 39.18
N LEU A 322 -5.78 44.45 40.03
CA LEU A 322 -6.76 44.30 41.11
C LEU A 322 -6.41 45.19 42.31
N SER A 323 -7.43 45.68 43.03
CA SER A 323 -7.22 46.32 44.33
C SER A 323 -6.68 45.32 45.36
N PRO A 324 -6.04 45.78 46.46
CA PRO A 324 -5.49 44.88 47.48
C PRO A 324 -6.51 43.90 48.08
N GLU A 325 -7.76 44.33 48.26
CA GLU A 325 -8.86 43.48 48.75
C GLU A 325 -9.21 42.39 47.73
N GLU A 326 -9.22 42.74 46.44
CA GLU A 326 -9.49 41.81 45.36
C GLU A 326 -8.33 40.84 45.12
N GLN A 327 -7.08 41.29 45.28
CA GLN A 327 -5.90 40.43 45.25
C GLN A 327 -5.96 39.37 46.35
N GLN A 328 -6.32 39.78 47.58
CA GLN A 328 -6.51 38.86 48.70
C GLN A 328 -7.64 37.88 48.43
N ARG A 329 -8.79 38.35 47.90
CA ARG A 329 -9.94 37.50 47.58
C ARG A 329 -9.64 36.52 46.46
N GLY A 330 -9.03 36.98 45.36
CA GLY A 330 -8.66 36.16 44.21
C GLY A 330 -7.64 35.08 44.59
N ALA A 331 -6.62 35.44 45.38
CA ALA A 331 -5.63 34.49 45.88
C ALA A 331 -6.24 33.45 46.84
N ALA A 332 -7.16 33.86 47.71
CA ALA A 332 -7.83 32.94 48.63
C ALA A 332 -8.73 31.94 47.89
N LEU A 333 -9.45 32.38 46.85
CA LEU A 333 -10.28 31.53 45.99
C LEU A 333 -9.42 30.56 45.18
N LEU A 334 -8.33 31.03 44.57
CA LEU A 334 -7.39 30.15 43.86
C LEU A 334 -6.81 29.08 44.80
N ALA A 335 -6.34 29.48 45.98
CA ALA A 335 -5.77 28.55 46.96
C ALA A 335 -6.81 27.53 47.44
N TYR A 336 -8.07 27.92 47.62
CA TYR A 336 -9.14 27.00 47.99
C TYR A 336 -9.48 26.02 46.85
N THR A 337 -9.57 26.50 45.60
CA THR A 337 -9.77 25.64 44.43
C THR A 337 -8.65 24.61 44.32
N TRP A 338 -7.40 25.04 44.43
CA TRP A 338 -6.24 24.15 44.37
C TRP A 338 -6.13 23.17 45.54
N ALA A 339 -6.60 23.56 46.74
CA ALA A 339 -6.76 22.62 47.85
C ALA A 339 -7.78 21.51 47.50
N SER A 340 -8.91 21.87 46.88
CA SER A 340 -9.92 20.90 46.44
C SER A 340 -9.48 19.97 45.31
N GLU A 341 -8.49 20.40 44.52
CA GLU A 341 -7.82 19.61 43.49
C GLU A 341 -6.69 18.71 44.05
N GLY A 342 -6.39 18.80 45.36
CA GLY A 342 -5.32 18.03 45.99
C GLY A 342 -3.91 18.54 45.68
N ARG A 343 -3.75 19.80 45.27
CA ARG A 343 -2.41 20.36 45.01
C ARG A 343 -1.63 20.57 46.29
N PRO A 344 -0.30 20.30 46.32
CA PRO A 344 0.53 20.54 47.50
C PRO A 344 0.58 22.02 47.92
N VAL A 345 0.55 22.27 49.23
CA VAL A 345 0.64 23.62 49.82
C VAL A 345 1.85 24.40 49.27
N GLU A 346 3.01 23.77 49.19
CA GLU A 346 4.26 24.40 48.74
C GLU A 346 4.19 24.91 47.29
N GLN A 347 3.50 24.17 46.42
CA GLN A 347 3.30 24.56 45.03
C GLN A 347 2.37 25.77 44.93
N THR A 348 1.29 25.78 45.71
CA THR A 348 0.34 26.91 45.77
C THR A 348 0.99 28.17 46.35
N VAL A 349 1.81 28.04 47.39
CA VAL A 349 2.57 29.17 47.96
C VAL A 349 3.57 29.72 46.95
N THR A 350 4.28 28.85 46.24
CA THR A 350 5.24 29.25 45.21
C THR A 350 4.56 30.00 44.08
N TYR A 351 3.42 29.50 43.60
CA TYR A 351 2.64 30.16 42.56
C TYR A 351 2.10 31.53 43.01
N LEU A 352 1.52 31.62 44.21
CA LEU A 352 0.99 32.90 44.70
C LEU A 352 2.08 33.96 44.93
N ARG A 353 3.31 33.55 45.29
CA ARG A 353 4.45 34.47 45.32
C ARG A 353 4.84 34.95 43.93
N LEU A 354 4.82 34.05 42.94
CA LEU A 354 5.18 34.36 41.56
C LEU A 354 4.22 35.39 40.93
N VAL A 355 2.92 35.30 41.23
CA VAL A 355 1.94 36.31 40.79
C VAL A 355 1.98 37.62 41.61
N GLY A 356 2.87 37.71 42.61
CA GLY A 356 3.11 38.92 43.39
C GLY A 356 2.28 39.06 44.68
N HIS A 357 1.61 38.00 45.15
CA HIS A 357 0.81 38.06 46.38
C HIS A 357 1.69 38.12 47.64
N GLN A 358 1.64 39.25 48.35
CA GLN A 358 2.48 39.51 49.52
C GLN A 358 2.22 38.53 50.68
N GLN A 359 0.97 38.10 50.87
CA GLN A 359 0.55 37.22 51.98
C GLN A 359 0.35 35.76 51.53
N ALA A 360 1.11 35.30 50.54
CA ALA A 360 0.96 33.97 49.93
C ALA A 360 0.93 32.83 50.96
N ALA A 361 1.93 32.71 51.85
CA ALA A 361 2.01 31.61 52.80
C ALA A 361 0.82 31.58 53.79
N GLN A 362 0.39 32.75 54.28
CA GLN A 362 -0.73 32.86 55.19
C GLN A 362 -2.05 32.54 54.49
N THR A 363 -2.26 33.08 53.29
CA THR A 363 -3.47 32.90 52.48
C THR A 363 -3.66 31.43 52.10
N VAL A 364 -2.60 30.74 51.66
CA VAL A 364 -2.67 29.31 51.32
C VAL A 364 -3.00 28.49 52.56
N ARG A 365 -2.30 28.71 53.68
CA ARG A 365 -2.56 27.97 54.93
C ARG A 365 -4.01 28.15 55.38
N SER A 366 -4.54 29.37 55.37
CA SER A 366 -5.94 29.61 55.75
C SER A 366 -6.93 28.93 54.80
N SER A 367 -6.70 28.98 53.48
CA SER A 367 -7.62 28.38 52.50
C SER A 367 -7.60 26.84 52.54
N TYR A 368 -6.43 26.23 52.76
CA TYR A 368 -6.30 24.78 52.88
C TYR A 368 -6.95 24.26 54.16
N VAL A 369 -6.73 24.93 55.30
CA VAL A 369 -7.42 24.60 56.57
C VAL A 369 -8.92 24.79 56.44
N ALA A 370 -9.39 25.83 55.74
CA ALA A 370 -10.81 26.02 55.48
C ALA A 370 -11.41 24.87 54.66
N TYR A 371 -10.69 24.40 53.63
CA TYR A 371 -11.10 23.25 52.82
C TYR A 371 -11.16 21.95 53.65
N GLU A 372 -10.11 21.65 54.42
CA GLU A 372 -10.05 20.48 55.31
C GLU A 372 -11.20 20.45 56.34
N GLN A 373 -11.65 21.63 56.77
CA GLN A 373 -12.76 21.78 57.72
C GLN A 373 -14.13 21.93 57.04
N GLY A 374 -14.20 21.77 55.71
CA GLY A 374 -15.45 21.88 54.94
C GLY A 374 -16.05 23.31 54.89
N ARG A 375 -15.28 24.34 55.25
CA ARG A 375 -15.71 25.74 55.26
C ARG A 375 -15.54 26.35 53.86
N LYS A 376 -16.64 26.45 53.11
CA LYS A 376 -16.64 27.03 51.75
C LYS A 376 -16.43 28.56 51.78
N PRO A 377 -15.62 29.12 50.85
CA PRO A 377 -15.49 30.56 50.69
C PRO A 377 -16.75 31.17 50.05
N GLU A 378 -16.89 32.49 50.17
CA GLU A 378 -17.97 33.22 49.51
C GLU A 378 -17.66 33.42 48.01
N GLY A 379 -18.26 32.56 47.18
CA GLY A 379 -18.11 32.55 45.72
C GLY A 379 -17.08 31.56 45.22
N THR A 380 -16.82 31.57 43.91
CA THR A 380 -15.83 30.71 43.24
C THR A 380 -14.83 31.55 42.46
N LEU A 381 -13.67 30.96 42.11
CA LEU A 381 -12.68 31.63 41.26
C LEU A 381 -13.28 31.99 39.89
N GLU A 382 -14.09 31.10 39.32
CA GLU A 382 -14.83 31.31 38.07
C GLU A 382 -15.77 32.52 38.20
N GLY A 383 -16.56 32.59 39.27
CA GLY A 383 -17.47 33.70 39.51
C GLY A 383 -16.75 35.02 39.75
N PHE A 384 -15.61 34.97 40.45
CA PHE A 384 -14.75 36.13 40.67
C PHE A 384 -14.18 36.69 39.35
N LEU A 385 -13.73 35.82 38.44
CA LEU A 385 -13.23 36.22 37.12
C LEU A 385 -14.35 36.69 36.19
N ALA A 386 -15.51 36.02 36.21
CA ALA A 386 -16.68 36.39 35.41
C ALA A 386 -17.23 37.77 35.78
N ALA A 387 -17.28 38.12 37.08
CA ALA A 387 -17.70 39.45 37.55
C ALA A 387 -16.81 40.58 37.00
N ARG A 388 -15.57 40.26 36.59
CA ARG A 388 -14.58 41.19 36.00
C ARG A 388 -14.48 41.07 34.48
N ARG A 389 -15.43 40.36 33.85
CA ARG A 389 -15.49 40.13 32.39
C ARG A 389 -14.24 39.42 31.83
N VAL A 390 -13.51 38.70 32.67
CA VAL A 390 -12.33 37.92 32.24
C VAL A 390 -12.80 36.59 31.69
N LYS A 391 -12.61 36.40 30.37
CA LYS A 391 -12.92 35.16 29.68
C LYS A 391 -11.67 34.32 29.55
N TYR A 392 -11.78 33.05 29.89
CA TYR A 392 -10.74 32.04 29.72
C TYR A 392 -11.39 30.73 29.23
N GLY A 393 -10.59 29.87 28.60
CA GLY A 393 -11.08 28.77 27.75
C GLY A 393 -11.15 27.45 28.49
#